data_AF-A0A915Y1Y7-F1
#
_entry.id   AF-A0A915Y1Y7-F1
#
_cell.length_a   1.000
_cell.length_b   1.000
_cell.length_c   1.000
_cell.angle_alpha   90.00
_cell.angle_beta   90.00
_cell.angle_gamma   90.00
#
_symmetry.space_group_name_H-M   'P 1'
#
loop_
_entity.id
_entity.type
_entity.pdbx_description
1 polymer ?
#
loop_
_entity_poly.entity_id
_entity_poly.type
_entity_poly.pdbx_seq_one_letter_code
_entity_poly.pdbx_strand_id
1 'polypeptide(L)'
;MATKTISLKRTIHAPAEHVYRAFTNATSLREWFCDGAMVQPRVGGRLYCQWDDGHALMGKYTALAPEKKIALDLRGDTEGDYSQCVITLSTKDGITSLQLTDSSDSKLWLKTADACEANWNAALDNLKSVLETGVDLRLARQPVLGVEIGEPKPGDEGVRLDGVTEGMGAREAGLQQGDVILSVNGKKTPSWNAIGAALNGHAAGDKVKVVFRRNGKTMNATVTLSARPMPEVPATAEALAEIVARKYTEVNRDLTQAFKGVSEEKAARAPAPGEWSARHVLAHLIAEERNLHTWLTDMIAGNEPWYERETGALRIRLDAVINGFPTVQALLTELKRNEAETVALLNALPDEFVARKGSYRRLALRMLSWPDHAREHLGQIIAAVKH
;
A
#
# COMPACT_ATOMS: atom_id res chain seq x y z
N MET A 1 -36.58 -4.62 25.03
CA MET A 1 -36.33 -3.31 24.37
C MET A 1 -36.40 -3.53 22.87
N ALA A 2 -36.66 -2.51 22.05
CA ALA A 2 -36.72 -2.68 20.60
C ALA A 2 -35.31 -2.84 20.02
N THR A 3 -34.99 -4.00 19.45
CA THR A 3 -33.72 -4.26 18.74
C THR A 3 -33.83 -3.73 17.30
N LYS A 4 -32.79 -3.05 16.80
CA LYS A 4 -32.68 -2.69 15.37
C LYS A 4 -31.62 -3.57 14.72
N THR A 5 -31.96 -4.14 13.57
CA THR A 5 -31.09 -5.05 12.80
C THR A 5 -30.87 -4.48 11.41
N ILE A 6 -29.61 -4.37 11.01
CA ILE A 6 -29.22 -4.12 9.61
C ILE A 6 -29.00 -5.46 8.91
N SER A 7 -29.27 -5.52 7.60
CA SER A 7 -29.19 -6.76 6.83
C SER A 7 -28.73 -6.48 5.40
N LEU A 8 -27.53 -6.93 5.06
CA LEU A 8 -26.87 -6.64 3.79
C LEU A 8 -26.46 -7.93 3.09
N LYS A 9 -26.64 -7.97 1.77
CA LYS A 9 -26.29 -9.12 0.94
C LYS A 9 -25.31 -8.74 -0.17
N ARG A 10 -24.36 -9.62 -0.48
CA ARG A 10 -23.50 -9.53 -1.66
C ARG A 10 -23.35 -10.87 -2.35
N THR A 11 -23.31 -10.83 -3.68
CA THR A 11 -22.86 -11.95 -4.51
C THR A 11 -21.42 -11.66 -4.94
N ILE A 12 -20.50 -12.56 -4.59
CA ILE A 12 -19.06 -12.41 -4.80
C ILE A 12 -18.57 -13.58 -5.65
N HIS A 13 -17.94 -13.28 -6.79
CA HIS A 13 -17.34 -14.25 -7.70
C HIS A 13 -15.95 -14.67 -7.19
N ALA A 14 -15.94 -15.24 -5.99
CA ALA A 14 -14.76 -15.80 -5.34
C ALA A 14 -15.16 -17.02 -4.49
N PRO A 15 -14.23 -17.97 -4.26
CA PRO A 15 -14.47 -19.11 -3.37
C PRO A 15 -14.88 -18.68 -1.96
N ALA A 16 -15.72 -19.48 -1.29
CA ALA A 16 -16.16 -19.20 0.07
C ALA A 16 -14.98 -19.13 1.07
N GLU A 17 -13.91 -19.87 0.81
CA GLU A 17 -12.66 -19.80 1.57
C GLU A 17 -12.08 -18.39 1.56
N HIS A 18 -12.01 -17.72 0.40
CA HIS A 18 -11.48 -16.36 0.29
C HIS A 18 -12.39 -15.36 1.01
N VAL A 19 -13.71 -15.51 0.87
CA VAL A 19 -14.69 -14.66 1.56
C VAL A 19 -14.61 -14.87 3.07
N TYR A 20 -14.47 -16.10 3.55
CA TYR A 20 -14.29 -16.41 4.97
C TYR A 20 -12.98 -15.83 5.51
N ARG A 21 -11.87 -16.04 4.79
CA ARG A 21 -10.54 -15.49 5.10
C ARG A 21 -10.56 -13.97 5.22
N ALA A 22 -11.36 -13.28 4.41
CA ALA A 22 -11.47 -11.82 4.41
C ALA A 22 -11.85 -11.24 5.78
N PHE A 23 -12.53 -12.03 6.62
CA PHE A 23 -12.91 -11.65 7.98
C PHE A 23 -12.03 -12.29 9.06
N THR A 24 -11.34 -13.40 8.75
CA THR A 24 -10.59 -14.20 9.73
C THR A 24 -9.07 -14.09 9.60
N ASN A 25 -8.56 -13.20 8.74
CA ASN A 25 -7.13 -12.97 8.57
C ASN A 25 -6.80 -11.47 8.57
N ALA A 26 -5.80 -11.08 9.36
CA ALA A 26 -5.41 -9.68 9.52
C ALA A 26 -4.86 -9.06 8.23
N THR A 27 -4.08 -9.80 7.44
CA THR A 27 -3.61 -9.35 6.13
C THR A 27 -4.78 -9.04 5.21
N SER A 28 -5.82 -9.89 5.20
CA SER A 28 -7.00 -9.67 4.38
C SER A 28 -7.85 -8.49 4.83
N LEU A 29 -8.08 -8.32 6.14
CA LEU A 29 -8.84 -7.18 6.66
C LEU A 29 -8.21 -5.83 6.27
N ARG A 30 -6.87 -5.77 6.21
CA ARG A 30 -6.14 -4.59 5.75
C ARG A 30 -6.33 -4.29 4.26
N GLU A 31 -6.66 -5.30 3.45
CA GLU A 31 -6.85 -5.14 2.01
C GLU A 31 -8.17 -4.47 1.66
N TRP A 32 -9.22 -4.61 2.48
CA TRP A 32 -10.56 -4.13 2.12
C TRP A 32 -11.29 -3.32 3.21
N PHE A 33 -10.95 -3.49 4.48
CA PHE A 33 -11.77 -2.97 5.58
C PHE A 33 -11.10 -1.83 6.35
N CYS A 34 -9.86 -2.03 6.78
CA CYS A 34 -9.15 -1.15 7.72
C CYS A 34 -7.69 -0.97 7.30
N ASP A 35 -6.94 -0.14 8.02
CA ASP A 35 -5.54 0.17 7.70
C ASP A 35 -4.58 -0.66 8.58
N GLY A 36 -4.99 -0.94 9.83
CA GLY A 36 -4.32 -1.86 10.76
C GLY A 36 -5.26 -2.95 11.26
N ALA A 37 -4.76 -4.18 11.43
CA ALA A 37 -5.56 -5.29 11.95
C ALA A 37 -4.77 -6.29 12.80
N MET A 38 -5.43 -6.86 13.81
CA MET A 38 -5.00 -8.05 14.54
C MET A 38 -6.17 -9.03 14.66
N VAL A 39 -5.93 -10.32 14.39
CA VAL A 39 -6.99 -11.33 14.36
C VAL A 39 -6.55 -12.62 15.06
N GLN A 40 -7.42 -13.14 15.93
CA GLN A 40 -7.33 -14.48 16.50
C GLN A 40 -8.58 -15.27 16.08
N PRO A 41 -8.54 -16.01 14.96
CA PRO A 41 -9.73 -16.59 14.33
C PRO A 41 -10.16 -17.91 15.01
N ARG A 42 -10.54 -17.82 16.28
CA ARG A 42 -11.08 -18.91 17.10
C ARG A 42 -12.20 -18.37 17.98
N VAL A 43 -13.13 -19.24 18.41
CA VAL A 43 -14.17 -18.83 19.36
C VAL A 43 -13.53 -18.27 20.64
N GLY A 44 -14.00 -17.10 21.08
CA GLY A 44 -13.43 -16.31 22.17
C GLY A 44 -12.18 -15.50 21.81
N GLY A 45 -11.63 -15.67 20.60
CA GLY A 45 -10.54 -14.87 20.07
C GLY A 45 -10.98 -13.44 19.75
N ARG A 46 -9.99 -12.54 19.67
CA ARG A 46 -10.20 -11.11 19.43
C ARG A 46 -9.95 -10.72 17.97
N LEU A 47 -10.67 -9.68 17.56
CA LEU A 47 -10.41 -8.91 16.35
C LEU A 47 -10.18 -7.46 16.79
N TYR A 48 -9.19 -6.81 16.17
CA TYR A 48 -8.93 -5.39 16.32
C TYR A 48 -8.68 -4.81 14.94
N CYS A 49 -9.37 -3.72 14.60
CA CYS A 49 -9.17 -2.95 13.39
C CYS A 49 -8.92 -1.50 13.75
N GLN A 50 -8.04 -0.84 12.99
CA GLN A 50 -7.69 0.57 13.14
C GLN A 50 -7.72 1.25 11.76
N TRP A 51 -8.15 2.50 11.74
CA TRP A 51 -8.08 3.39 10.59
C TRP A 51 -7.10 4.54 10.85
N ASP A 52 -6.52 5.08 9.77
CA ASP A 52 -5.55 6.18 9.83
C ASP A 52 -6.12 7.48 10.41
N ASP A 53 -7.44 7.64 10.42
CA ASP A 53 -8.15 8.77 11.03
C ASP A 53 -8.29 8.66 12.57
N GLY A 54 -7.78 7.56 13.14
CA GLY A 54 -7.78 7.30 14.58
C GLY A 54 -8.94 6.45 15.08
N HIS A 55 -9.90 6.10 14.22
CA HIS A 55 -10.99 5.21 14.61
C HIS A 55 -10.53 3.78 14.84
N ALA A 56 -11.24 3.06 15.71
CA ALA A 56 -10.99 1.65 15.96
C ALA A 56 -12.28 0.82 16.12
N LEU A 57 -12.17 -0.47 15.80
CA LEU A 57 -13.21 -1.47 15.99
C LEU A 57 -12.64 -2.68 16.72
N MET A 58 -13.29 -3.08 17.80
CA MET A 58 -12.95 -4.25 18.59
C MET A 58 -14.02 -5.34 18.40
N GLY A 59 -13.56 -6.57 18.21
CA GLY A 59 -14.41 -7.73 18.01
C GLY A 59 -14.06 -8.91 18.92
N LYS A 60 -15.06 -9.73 19.23
CA LYS A 60 -14.87 -11.06 19.84
C LYS A 60 -15.62 -12.10 19.02
N TYR A 61 -14.92 -13.12 18.54
CA TYR A 61 -15.56 -14.22 17.81
C TYR A 61 -16.44 -15.04 18.75
N THR A 62 -17.72 -15.18 18.42
CA THR A 62 -18.70 -15.95 19.19
C THR A 62 -19.03 -17.28 18.52
N ALA A 63 -18.92 -17.37 17.19
CA ALA A 63 -19.02 -18.62 16.45
C ALA A 63 -18.21 -18.57 15.16
N LEU A 64 -17.61 -19.69 14.78
CA LEU A 64 -16.88 -19.87 13.53
C LEU A 64 -17.22 -21.24 12.95
N ALA A 65 -17.70 -21.26 11.72
CA ALA A 65 -17.85 -22.45 10.90
C ALA A 65 -17.17 -22.15 9.56
N PRO A 66 -16.00 -22.76 9.26
CA PRO A 66 -15.26 -22.51 8.03
C PRO A 66 -16.16 -22.49 6.80
N GLU A 67 -16.00 -21.46 5.96
CA GLU A 67 -16.71 -21.26 4.70
C GLU A 67 -18.24 -21.13 4.81
N LYS A 68 -18.79 -21.05 6.03
CA LYS A 68 -20.25 -21.07 6.27
C LYS A 68 -20.73 -19.95 7.16
N LYS A 69 -20.06 -19.70 8.29
CA LYS A 69 -20.54 -18.74 9.29
C LYS A 69 -19.42 -18.11 10.10
N ILE A 70 -19.55 -16.82 10.32
CA ILE A 70 -18.73 -16.03 11.25
C ILE A 70 -19.70 -15.24 12.12
N ALA A 71 -19.54 -15.28 13.43
CA ALA A 71 -20.28 -14.44 14.35
C ALA A 71 -19.32 -13.71 15.29
N LEU A 72 -19.57 -12.43 15.49
CA LEU A 72 -18.73 -11.48 16.20
C LEU A 72 -19.60 -10.58 17.08
N ASP A 73 -19.21 -10.41 18.34
CA ASP A 73 -19.63 -9.24 19.10
C ASP A 73 -18.70 -8.08 18.73
N LEU A 74 -19.23 -6.98 18.20
CA LEU A 74 -18.47 -5.84 17.71
C LEU A 74 -18.72 -4.59 18.56
N ARG A 75 -17.70 -3.75 18.73
CA ARG A 75 -17.80 -2.46 19.43
C ARG A 75 -16.81 -1.47 18.85
N GLY A 76 -17.25 -0.24 18.62
CA GLY A 76 -16.37 0.88 18.25
C GLY A 76 -15.50 1.39 19.40
N ASP A 77 -14.68 2.38 19.10
CA ASP A 77 -13.80 3.13 20.02
C ASP A 77 -14.55 4.00 21.05
N THR A 78 -15.76 4.44 20.73
CA THR A 78 -16.62 5.21 21.64
C THR A 78 -17.19 4.35 22.78
N GLU A 79 -17.57 4.97 23.90
CA GLU A 79 -18.33 4.29 24.95
C GLU A 79 -19.67 3.81 24.39
N GLY A 80 -19.88 2.49 24.43
CA GLY A 80 -21.07 1.86 23.87
C GLY A 80 -21.10 0.36 24.12
N ASP A 81 -22.29 -0.21 23.93
CA ASP A 81 -22.51 -1.65 24.02
C ASP A 81 -22.07 -2.36 22.74
N TYR A 82 -21.91 -3.68 22.83
CA TYR A 82 -21.61 -4.50 21.67
C TYR A 82 -22.84 -4.63 20.74
N SER A 83 -22.59 -4.73 19.45
CA SER A 83 -23.53 -5.25 18.45
C SER A 83 -23.20 -6.70 18.11
N GLN A 84 -24.21 -7.45 17.68
CA GLN A 84 -24.09 -8.84 17.27
C GLN A 84 -24.06 -8.94 15.76
N CYS A 85 -22.86 -9.07 15.21
CA CYS A 85 -22.62 -9.24 13.79
C CYS A 85 -22.56 -10.72 13.43
N VAL A 86 -23.36 -11.13 12.44
CA VAL A 86 -23.39 -12.50 11.91
C VAL A 86 -23.26 -12.43 10.40
N ILE A 87 -22.27 -13.16 9.90
CA ILE A 87 -22.00 -13.35 8.48
C ILE A 87 -22.29 -14.82 8.17
N THR A 88 -23.12 -15.05 7.16
CA THR A 88 -23.40 -16.38 6.63
C THR A 88 -23.03 -16.44 5.16
N LEU A 89 -22.43 -17.56 4.78
CA LEU A 89 -21.94 -17.82 3.44
C LEU A 89 -22.67 -19.03 2.88
N SER A 90 -23.02 -18.93 1.60
CA SER A 90 -23.54 -20.04 0.81
C SER A 90 -22.93 -19.98 -0.57
N THR A 91 -22.65 -21.13 -1.17
CA THR A 91 -21.99 -21.22 -2.47
C THR A 91 -22.87 -21.95 -3.45
N LYS A 92 -22.93 -21.44 -4.67
CA LYS A 92 -23.55 -22.11 -5.81
C LYS A 92 -22.70 -21.81 -7.05
N ASP A 93 -22.33 -22.85 -7.79
CA ASP A 93 -21.56 -22.74 -9.04
C ASP A 93 -20.28 -21.90 -8.93
N GLY A 94 -19.55 -22.04 -7.81
CA GLY A 94 -18.32 -21.28 -7.54
C GLY A 94 -18.52 -19.81 -7.13
N ILE A 95 -19.77 -19.35 -7.06
CA ILE A 95 -20.14 -18.01 -6.63
C ILE A 95 -20.59 -18.05 -5.16
N THR A 96 -20.05 -17.15 -4.35
CA THR A 96 -20.38 -17.06 -2.92
C THR A 96 -21.39 -15.95 -2.67
N SER A 97 -22.52 -16.29 -2.06
CA SER A 97 -23.47 -15.34 -1.49
C SER A 97 -23.12 -15.10 -0.02
N LEU A 98 -22.78 -13.86 0.29
CA LEU A 98 -22.56 -13.35 1.65
C LEU A 98 -23.82 -12.64 2.14
N GLN A 99 -24.27 -13.00 3.33
CA GLN A 99 -25.31 -12.27 4.07
C GLN A 99 -24.74 -11.83 5.42
N LEU A 100 -24.72 -10.52 5.65
CA LEU A 100 -24.32 -9.90 6.91
C LEU A 100 -25.55 -9.34 7.62
N THR A 101 -25.67 -9.62 8.90
CA THR A 101 -26.60 -8.93 9.80
C THR A 101 -25.83 -8.37 10.98
N ASP A 102 -26.19 -7.17 11.44
CA ASP A 102 -25.63 -6.59 12.66
C ASP A 102 -26.77 -5.98 13.47
N SER A 103 -26.78 -6.19 14.78
CA SER A 103 -27.93 -5.85 15.61
C SER A 103 -27.55 -5.50 17.04
N SER A 104 -28.29 -4.55 17.61
CA SER A 104 -28.20 -4.19 19.03
C SER A 104 -29.50 -3.50 19.43
N ASP A 105 -29.80 -3.50 20.71
CA ASP A 105 -30.89 -2.73 21.33
C ASP A 105 -30.37 -1.51 22.12
N SER A 106 -29.06 -1.24 22.06
CA SER A 106 -28.45 -0.12 22.75
C SER A 106 -28.94 1.23 22.21
N LYS A 107 -29.00 2.23 23.09
CA LYS A 107 -29.44 3.59 22.73
C LYS A 107 -28.57 4.24 21.65
N LEU A 108 -27.26 3.95 21.66
CA LEU A 108 -26.33 4.46 20.65
C LEU A 108 -26.64 3.82 19.30
N TRP A 109 -26.75 2.49 19.25
CA TRP A 109 -27.06 1.76 18.02
C TRP A 109 -28.37 2.22 17.37
N LEU A 110 -29.43 2.38 18.16
CA LEU A 110 -30.73 2.83 17.64
C LEU A 110 -30.64 4.19 16.92
N LYS A 111 -29.68 5.04 17.28
CA LYS A 111 -29.41 6.34 16.63
C LYS A 111 -28.46 6.24 15.44
N THR A 112 -27.53 5.30 15.44
CA THR A 112 -26.44 5.23 14.46
C THR A 112 -26.59 4.11 13.42
N ALA A 113 -27.56 3.22 13.58
CA ALA A 113 -27.72 2.03 12.73
C ALA A 113 -27.78 2.33 11.22
N ASP A 114 -28.41 3.43 10.80
CA ASP A 114 -28.49 3.78 9.36
C ASP A 114 -27.13 4.21 8.80
N ALA A 115 -26.33 4.93 9.61
CA ALA A 115 -24.95 5.27 9.26
C ALA A 115 -24.06 4.02 9.26
N CYS A 116 -24.24 3.13 10.23
CA CYS A 116 -23.55 1.83 10.27
C CYS A 116 -23.89 0.97 9.04
N GLU A 117 -25.16 0.94 8.62
CA GLU A 117 -25.60 0.24 7.41
C GLU A 117 -24.92 0.80 6.16
N ALA A 118 -24.88 2.13 6.00
CA ALA A 118 -24.20 2.77 4.88
C ALA A 118 -22.70 2.44 4.84
N ASN A 119 -22.02 2.47 6.00
CA ASN A 119 -20.60 2.14 6.12
C ASN A 119 -20.33 0.66 5.80
N TRP A 120 -21.13 -0.26 6.35
CA TRP A 120 -21.04 -1.68 6.02
C TRP A 120 -21.31 -1.93 4.54
N ASN A 121 -22.29 -1.26 3.96
CA ASN A 121 -22.63 -1.39 2.55
C ASN A 121 -21.46 -0.98 1.64
N ALA A 122 -20.82 0.16 1.94
CA ALA A 122 -19.62 0.61 1.21
C ALA A 122 -18.43 -0.34 1.42
N ALA A 123 -18.23 -0.85 2.64
CA ALA A 123 -17.16 -1.79 2.95
C ALA A 123 -17.36 -3.13 2.22
N LEU A 124 -18.59 -3.64 2.13
CA LEU A 124 -18.92 -4.85 1.39
C LEU A 124 -18.80 -4.70 -0.13
N ASP A 125 -19.03 -3.49 -0.68
CA ASP A 125 -18.70 -3.19 -2.08
C ASP A 125 -17.19 -3.25 -2.31
N ASN A 126 -16.40 -2.74 -1.36
CA ASN A 126 -14.95 -2.83 -1.43
C ASN A 126 -14.45 -4.28 -1.33
N LEU A 127 -15.00 -5.06 -0.39
CA LEU A 127 -14.71 -6.49 -0.26
C LEU A 127 -14.93 -7.21 -1.60
N LYS A 128 -16.08 -6.98 -2.25
CA LYS A 128 -16.38 -7.57 -3.55
C LYS A 128 -15.32 -7.18 -4.59
N SER A 129 -14.98 -5.90 -4.69
CA SER A 129 -13.95 -5.41 -5.62
C SER A 129 -12.59 -6.06 -5.37
N VAL A 130 -12.12 -6.08 -4.12
CA VAL A 130 -10.83 -6.66 -3.74
C VAL A 130 -10.78 -8.16 -4.05
N LEU A 131 -11.85 -8.90 -3.76
CA LEU A 131 -11.89 -10.35 -4.00
C LEU A 131 -12.01 -10.72 -5.48
N GLU A 132 -12.69 -9.90 -6.29
CA GLU A 132 -12.91 -10.19 -7.72
C GLU A 132 -11.80 -9.64 -8.62
N THR A 133 -11.22 -8.50 -8.26
CA THR A 133 -10.29 -7.74 -9.13
C THR A 133 -8.95 -7.41 -8.45
N GLY A 134 -8.87 -7.53 -7.13
CA GLY A 134 -7.74 -7.05 -6.33
C GLY A 134 -7.74 -5.54 -6.09
N VAL A 135 -8.64 -4.77 -6.72
CA VAL A 135 -8.69 -3.32 -6.60
C VAL A 135 -9.36 -2.91 -5.29
N ASP A 136 -8.62 -2.18 -4.45
CA ASP A 136 -9.14 -1.50 -3.28
C ASP A 136 -9.83 -0.18 -3.68
N LEU A 137 -11.15 -0.14 -3.60
CA LEU A 137 -11.98 1.02 -3.88
C LEU A 137 -11.73 2.17 -2.91
N ARG A 138 -11.20 1.93 -1.70
CA ARG A 138 -10.80 3.01 -0.78
C ARG A 138 -9.67 3.84 -1.38
N LEU A 139 -8.83 3.24 -2.21
CA LEU A 139 -7.77 3.91 -2.97
C LEU A 139 -8.26 4.36 -4.35
N ALA A 140 -8.95 3.50 -5.09
CA ALA A 140 -9.37 3.78 -6.46
C ALA A 140 -10.38 4.93 -6.55
N ARG A 141 -11.22 5.12 -5.52
CA ARG A 141 -12.19 6.21 -5.45
C ARG A 141 -11.62 7.50 -4.89
N GLN A 142 -10.35 7.53 -4.43
CA GLN A 142 -9.74 8.77 -3.98
C GLN A 142 -9.68 9.76 -5.15
N PRO A 143 -10.23 10.97 -4.98
CA PRO A 143 -10.14 11.98 -6.02
C PRO A 143 -8.71 12.48 -6.13
N VAL A 144 -8.23 12.64 -7.37
CA VAL A 144 -6.91 13.21 -7.64
C VAL A 144 -7.00 14.39 -8.61
N LEU A 145 -6.06 15.32 -8.48
CA LEU A 145 -5.91 16.41 -9.47
C LEU A 145 -5.27 15.91 -10.77
N GLY A 146 -4.42 14.88 -10.70
CA GLY A 146 -3.59 14.42 -11.84
C GLY A 146 -2.32 15.25 -12.01
N VAL A 147 -1.55 15.41 -10.92
CA VAL A 147 -0.32 16.20 -10.88
C VAL A 147 0.86 15.33 -10.43
N GLU A 148 2.05 15.64 -10.93
CA GLU A 148 3.32 15.07 -10.48
C GLU A 148 4.04 16.11 -9.62
N ILE A 149 4.45 15.70 -8.43
CA ILE A 149 4.99 16.61 -7.41
C ILE A 149 6.48 16.76 -7.62
N GLY A 150 6.95 18.00 -7.61
CA GLY A 150 8.38 18.30 -7.66
C GLY A 150 8.98 18.63 -6.31
N GLU A 151 10.31 18.67 -6.28
CA GLU A 151 11.06 19.11 -5.10
C GLU A 151 10.71 20.57 -4.76
N PRO A 152 10.41 20.87 -3.48
CA PRO A 152 10.19 22.24 -3.04
C PRO A 152 11.44 23.10 -3.27
N LYS A 153 11.28 24.31 -3.82
CA LYS A 153 12.39 25.27 -3.95
C LYS A 153 12.31 26.38 -2.90
N PRO A 154 13.44 26.96 -2.46
CA PRO A 154 13.42 28.13 -1.57
C PRO A 154 12.51 29.24 -2.14
N GLY A 155 11.54 29.67 -1.34
CA GLY A 155 10.54 30.68 -1.73
C GLY A 155 9.23 30.11 -2.31
N ASP A 156 9.09 28.79 -2.48
CA ASP A 156 7.79 28.18 -2.77
C ASP A 156 6.90 28.23 -1.51
N GLU A 157 5.73 28.85 -1.64
CA GLU A 157 4.70 28.91 -0.57
C GLU A 157 3.64 27.82 -0.73
N GLY A 158 3.92 26.80 -1.54
CA GLY A 158 2.97 25.78 -1.95
C GLY A 158 3.63 24.59 -2.64
N VAL A 159 2.82 23.74 -3.28
CA VAL A 159 3.29 22.50 -3.91
C VAL A 159 3.72 22.76 -5.33
N ARG A 160 5.02 22.59 -5.61
CA ARG A 160 5.58 22.66 -6.96
C ARG A 160 5.23 21.41 -7.77
N LEU A 161 4.90 21.61 -9.04
CA LEU A 161 4.63 20.54 -9.98
C LEU A 161 5.85 20.26 -10.87
N ASP A 162 6.25 19.00 -10.94
CA ASP A 162 7.20 18.50 -11.94
C ASP A 162 6.50 18.05 -13.23
N GLY A 163 5.18 17.89 -13.18
CA GLY A 163 4.39 17.48 -14.32
C GLY A 163 2.90 17.44 -14.03
N VAL A 164 2.14 17.08 -15.06
CA VAL A 164 0.70 16.80 -15.00
C VAL A 164 0.43 15.53 -15.79
N THR A 165 -0.51 14.73 -15.31
CA THR A 165 -0.83 13.45 -15.95
C THR A 165 -1.77 13.68 -17.14
N GLU A 166 -1.40 13.16 -18.31
CA GLU A 166 -2.23 13.24 -19.51
C GLU A 166 -3.58 12.54 -19.31
N GLY A 167 -4.65 13.13 -19.86
CA GLY A 167 -6.03 12.64 -19.69
C GLY A 167 -6.65 12.87 -18.31
N MET A 168 -6.07 13.75 -17.47
CA MET A 168 -6.59 14.09 -16.15
C MET A 168 -6.93 15.56 -15.97
N GLY A 169 -7.66 15.84 -14.89
CA GLY A 169 -8.20 17.16 -14.58
C GLY A 169 -7.22 18.31 -14.58
N ALA A 170 -6.04 18.17 -13.98
CA ALA A 170 -5.06 19.26 -13.91
C ALA A 170 -4.55 19.63 -15.31
N ARG A 171 -4.26 18.61 -16.13
CA ARG A 171 -3.83 18.80 -17.52
C ARG A 171 -4.93 19.47 -18.36
N GLU A 172 -6.16 18.97 -18.25
CA GLU A 172 -7.33 19.52 -18.94
C GLU A 172 -7.65 20.96 -18.51
N ALA A 173 -7.40 21.29 -17.24
CA ALA A 173 -7.56 22.64 -16.70
C ALA A 173 -6.38 23.58 -17.01
N GLY A 174 -5.37 23.10 -17.76
CA GLY A 174 -4.25 23.90 -18.23
C GLY A 174 -3.12 24.12 -17.22
N LEU A 175 -3.07 23.35 -16.12
CA LEU A 175 -1.88 23.28 -15.27
C LEU A 175 -0.73 22.61 -16.05
N GLN A 176 0.50 22.92 -15.66
CA GLN A 176 1.70 22.42 -16.34
C GLN A 176 2.87 22.28 -15.37
N GLN A 177 3.94 21.61 -15.83
CA GLN A 177 5.22 21.58 -15.12
C GLN A 177 5.71 22.99 -14.77
N GLY A 178 6.22 23.15 -13.54
CA GLY A 178 6.75 24.40 -13.02
C GLY A 178 5.74 25.28 -12.28
N ASP A 179 4.44 24.94 -12.35
CA ASP A 179 3.42 25.59 -11.53
C ASP A 179 3.62 25.32 -10.04
N VAL A 180 3.17 26.24 -9.20
CA VAL A 180 3.14 26.08 -7.74
C VAL A 180 1.71 26.24 -7.24
N ILE A 181 1.10 25.17 -6.75
CA ILE A 181 -0.26 25.17 -6.20
C ILE A 181 -0.25 25.82 -4.82
N LEU A 182 -1.00 26.92 -4.67
CA LEU A 182 -1.08 27.71 -3.45
C LEU A 182 -2.30 27.34 -2.60
N SER A 183 -3.43 27.02 -3.25
CA SER A 183 -4.63 26.55 -2.56
C SER A 183 -5.53 25.72 -3.47
N VAL A 184 -6.33 24.86 -2.84
CA VAL A 184 -7.39 24.06 -3.47
C VAL A 184 -8.68 24.29 -2.68
N ASN A 185 -9.75 24.68 -3.36
CA ASN A 185 -11.04 25.04 -2.76
C ASN A 185 -10.92 26.02 -1.57
N GLY A 186 -10.02 27.00 -1.70
CA GLY A 186 -9.79 28.02 -0.67
C GLY A 186 -8.95 27.56 0.52
N LYS A 187 -8.59 26.27 0.61
CA LYS A 187 -7.68 25.73 1.63
C LYS A 187 -6.23 25.86 1.13
N LYS A 188 -5.35 26.46 1.94
CA LYS A 188 -3.92 26.58 1.61
C LYS A 188 -3.26 25.21 1.53
N THR A 189 -2.32 25.05 0.60
CA THR A 189 -1.63 23.77 0.33
C THR A 189 -0.11 23.92 0.47
N PRO A 190 0.42 24.07 1.69
CA PRO A 190 1.87 24.21 1.91
C PRO A 190 2.64 22.90 1.68
N SER A 191 1.93 21.78 1.56
CA SER A 191 2.52 20.45 1.38
C SER A 191 1.60 19.56 0.56
N TRP A 192 2.15 18.45 0.07
CA TRP A 192 1.37 17.44 -0.62
C TRP A 192 0.21 16.88 0.22
N ASN A 193 0.47 16.57 1.49
CA ASN A 193 -0.56 16.08 2.41
C ASN A 193 -1.71 17.07 2.57
N ALA A 194 -1.42 18.38 2.48
CA ALA A 194 -2.45 19.41 2.53
C ALA A 194 -3.34 19.43 1.27
N ILE A 195 -2.82 19.03 0.10
CA ILE A 195 -3.67 18.83 -1.10
C ILE A 195 -4.64 17.68 -0.84
N GLY A 196 -4.15 16.53 -0.37
CA GLY A 196 -5.01 15.39 -0.01
C GLY A 196 -6.11 15.79 0.98
N ALA A 197 -5.75 16.46 2.07
CA ALA A 197 -6.71 16.97 3.05
C ALA A 197 -7.69 18.01 2.48
N ALA A 198 -7.29 18.79 1.47
CA ALA A 198 -8.17 19.73 0.80
C ALA A 198 -9.24 19.03 -0.05
N LEU A 199 -8.92 17.84 -0.56
CA LEU A 199 -9.82 16.99 -1.36
C LEU A 199 -10.70 16.05 -0.52
N ASN A 200 -10.48 15.93 0.79
CA ASN A 200 -11.34 15.13 1.67
C ASN A 200 -12.81 15.54 1.56
N GLY A 201 -13.69 14.56 1.36
CA GLY A 201 -15.13 14.76 1.15
C GLY A 201 -15.54 15.02 -0.31
N HIS A 202 -14.59 15.04 -1.24
CA HIS A 202 -14.88 15.10 -2.68
C HIS A 202 -14.83 13.72 -3.34
N ALA A 203 -15.42 13.63 -4.53
CA ALA A 203 -15.39 12.44 -5.38
C ALA A 203 -14.76 12.75 -6.75
N ALA A 204 -14.33 11.70 -7.47
CA ALA A 204 -14.00 11.83 -8.88
C ALA A 204 -15.21 12.40 -9.66
N GLY A 205 -14.96 13.36 -10.55
CA GLY A 205 -15.96 14.13 -11.27
C GLY A 205 -16.31 15.48 -10.62
N ASP A 206 -16.01 15.69 -9.33
CA ASP A 206 -16.21 16.98 -8.68
C ASP A 206 -15.31 18.05 -9.29
N LYS A 207 -15.77 19.30 -9.28
CA LYS A 207 -14.97 20.46 -9.72
C LYS A 207 -14.42 21.21 -8.53
N VAL A 208 -13.11 21.45 -8.52
CA VAL A 208 -12.43 22.21 -7.47
C VAL A 208 -11.71 23.42 -8.05
N LYS A 209 -11.71 24.53 -7.33
CA LYS A 209 -10.94 25.73 -7.70
C LYS A 209 -9.51 25.59 -7.21
N VAL A 210 -8.55 25.69 -8.11
CA VAL A 210 -7.11 25.67 -7.82
C VAL A 210 -6.54 27.06 -8.04
N VAL A 211 -5.84 27.59 -7.03
CA VAL A 211 -5.05 28.81 -7.16
C VAL A 211 -3.59 28.40 -7.26
N PHE A 212 -2.91 28.83 -8.30
CA PHE A 212 -1.52 28.46 -8.56
C PHE A 212 -0.69 29.65 -9.03
N ARG A 213 0.63 29.53 -8.95
CA ARG A 213 1.59 30.52 -9.43
C ARG A 213 2.34 29.99 -10.62
N ARG A 214 2.40 30.77 -11.70
CA ARG A 214 3.17 30.50 -12.91
C ARG A 214 3.96 31.74 -13.29
N ASN A 215 5.28 31.63 -13.43
CA ASN A 215 6.16 32.75 -13.79
C ASN A 215 5.94 34.01 -12.92
N GLY A 216 5.79 33.80 -11.60
CA GLY A 216 5.56 34.86 -10.62
C GLY A 216 4.13 35.43 -10.56
N LYS A 217 3.22 35.03 -11.47
CA LYS A 217 1.82 35.50 -11.48
C LYS A 217 0.89 34.47 -10.84
N THR A 218 -0.04 34.95 -10.02
CA THR A 218 -1.11 34.13 -9.46
C THR A 218 -2.23 33.95 -10.49
N MET A 219 -2.65 32.70 -10.69
CA MET A 219 -3.65 32.27 -11.66
C MET A 219 -4.68 31.38 -10.95
N ASN A 220 -5.84 31.19 -11.59
CA ASN A 220 -6.88 30.30 -11.11
C ASN A 220 -7.25 29.31 -12.21
N ALA A 221 -7.55 28.08 -11.83
CA ALA A 221 -8.13 27.07 -12.71
C ALA A 221 -9.27 26.34 -11.98
N THR A 222 -10.22 25.81 -12.74
CA THR A 222 -11.20 24.86 -12.23
C THR A 222 -10.81 23.47 -12.72
N VAL A 223 -10.42 22.61 -11.79
CA VAL A 223 -9.99 21.24 -12.07
C VAL A 223 -11.14 20.29 -11.79
N THR A 224 -11.48 19.45 -12.75
CA THR A 224 -12.38 18.30 -12.53
C THR A 224 -11.55 17.15 -11.95
N LEU A 225 -11.88 16.67 -10.75
CA LEU A 225 -11.13 15.59 -10.10
C LEU A 225 -11.25 14.29 -10.89
N SER A 226 -10.14 13.59 -11.06
CA SER A 226 -10.09 12.28 -11.72
C SER A 226 -10.11 11.16 -10.68
N ALA A 227 -10.53 9.96 -11.08
CA ALA A 227 -10.31 8.77 -10.26
C ALA A 227 -8.82 8.43 -10.22
N ARG A 228 -8.35 7.88 -9.11
CA ARG A 228 -6.96 7.46 -8.98
C ARG A 228 -6.68 6.33 -9.98
N PRO A 229 -5.66 6.43 -10.85
CA PRO A 229 -5.25 5.31 -11.68
C PRO A 229 -4.84 4.14 -10.82
N MET A 230 -5.28 2.96 -11.24
CA MET A 230 -4.91 1.71 -10.63
C MET A 230 -4.02 0.96 -11.62
N PRO A 231 -2.70 0.88 -11.39
CA PRO A 231 -1.79 0.22 -12.34
C PRO A 231 -2.19 -1.24 -12.56
N GLU A 232 -2.14 -1.71 -13.79
CA GLU A 232 -2.35 -3.13 -14.05
C GLU A 232 -1.21 -3.97 -13.45
N VAL A 233 -1.54 -5.19 -13.03
CA VAL A 233 -0.56 -6.15 -12.53
C VAL A 233 -0.52 -7.38 -13.44
N PRO A 234 0.65 -8.01 -13.64
CA PRO A 234 0.75 -9.25 -14.42
C PRO A 234 -0.20 -10.32 -13.89
N ALA A 235 -0.92 -11.00 -14.79
CA ALA A 235 -1.93 -11.97 -14.40
C ALA A 235 -1.37 -13.23 -13.72
N THR A 236 -0.10 -13.57 -13.98
CA THR A 236 0.56 -14.76 -13.46
C THR A 236 1.87 -14.43 -12.75
N ALA A 237 2.27 -15.33 -11.86
CA ALA A 237 3.51 -15.25 -11.10
C ALA A 237 4.75 -15.21 -12.02
N GLU A 238 4.75 -16.01 -13.08
CA GLU A 238 5.83 -16.09 -14.06
C GLU A 238 5.99 -14.76 -14.80
N ALA A 239 4.89 -14.17 -15.28
CA ALA A 239 4.93 -12.88 -15.96
C ALA A 239 5.44 -11.77 -15.05
N LEU A 240 5.08 -11.79 -13.76
CA LEU A 240 5.63 -10.88 -12.76
C LEU A 240 7.14 -11.11 -12.58
N ALA A 241 7.57 -12.36 -12.41
CA ALA A 241 8.97 -12.72 -12.22
C ALA A 241 9.83 -12.32 -13.44
N GLU A 242 9.34 -12.49 -14.66
CA GLU A 242 10.03 -12.07 -15.89
C GLU A 242 10.24 -10.55 -15.95
N ILE A 243 9.24 -9.75 -15.56
CA ILE A 243 9.38 -8.29 -15.52
C ILE A 243 10.42 -7.88 -14.47
N VAL A 244 10.35 -8.47 -13.28
CA VAL A 244 11.28 -8.20 -12.18
C VAL A 244 12.71 -8.61 -12.56
N ALA A 245 12.91 -9.80 -13.14
CA ALA A 245 14.21 -10.29 -13.60
C ALA A 245 14.85 -9.39 -14.66
N ARG A 246 14.06 -8.87 -15.61
CA ARG A 246 14.54 -7.90 -16.61
C ARG A 246 15.00 -6.60 -15.94
N LYS A 247 14.21 -6.04 -15.03
CA LYS A 247 14.58 -4.83 -14.28
C LYS A 247 15.85 -5.04 -13.44
N TYR A 248 15.99 -6.19 -12.77
CA TYR A 248 17.22 -6.54 -12.06
C TYR A 248 18.42 -6.63 -13.00
N THR A 249 18.25 -7.21 -14.20
CA THR A 249 19.33 -7.28 -15.19
C THR A 249 19.83 -5.88 -15.60
N GLU A 250 18.91 -4.95 -15.82
CA GLU A 250 19.22 -3.57 -16.16
C GLU A 250 19.96 -2.85 -15.03
N VAL A 251 19.43 -2.88 -13.81
CA VAL A 251 20.05 -2.16 -12.67
C VAL A 251 21.41 -2.76 -12.31
N ASN A 252 21.57 -4.09 -12.41
CA ASN A 252 22.85 -4.75 -12.17
C ASN A 252 23.93 -4.39 -13.19
N ARG A 253 23.55 -4.20 -14.46
CA ARG A 253 24.47 -3.69 -15.49
C ARG A 253 24.99 -2.31 -15.08
N ASP A 254 24.10 -1.43 -14.65
CA ASP A 254 24.44 -0.06 -14.31
C ASP A 254 25.28 0.01 -13.02
N LEU A 255 24.94 -0.79 -12.00
CA LEU A 255 25.76 -0.95 -10.78
C LEU A 255 27.16 -1.48 -11.11
N THR A 256 27.26 -2.54 -11.92
CA THR A 256 28.57 -3.10 -12.33
C THR A 256 29.40 -2.05 -13.06
N GLN A 257 28.78 -1.26 -13.92
CA GLN A 257 29.45 -0.18 -14.65
C GLN A 257 29.91 0.95 -13.72
N ALA A 258 29.14 1.29 -12.68
CA ALA A 258 29.52 2.34 -11.71
C ALA A 258 30.79 1.99 -10.92
N PHE A 259 31.08 0.70 -10.71
CA PHE A 259 32.28 0.23 -10.02
C PHE A 259 33.46 -0.09 -10.96
N LYS A 260 33.31 0.10 -12.27
CA LYS A 260 34.38 -0.20 -13.23
C LYS A 260 35.61 0.68 -12.98
N GLY A 261 36.73 0.05 -12.61
CA GLY A 261 37.99 0.75 -12.33
C GLY A 261 38.05 1.45 -10.97
N VAL A 262 37.07 1.23 -10.09
CA VAL A 262 37.07 1.75 -8.72
C VAL A 262 37.92 0.84 -7.83
N SER A 263 38.88 1.42 -7.08
CA SER A 263 39.68 0.63 -6.12
C SER A 263 38.87 0.29 -4.86
N GLU A 264 39.29 -0.75 -4.16
CA GLU A 264 38.63 -1.19 -2.93
C GLU A 264 38.69 -0.13 -1.82
N GLU A 265 39.79 0.62 -1.71
CA GLU A 265 39.94 1.75 -0.78
C GLU A 265 38.95 2.87 -1.12
N LYS A 266 38.79 3.17 -2.41
CA LYS A 266 37.86 4.20 -2.87
C LYS A 266 36.42 3.82 -2.58
N ALA A 267 36.04 2.57 -2.87
CA ALA A 267 34.69 2.07 -2.59
C ALA A 267 34.38 2.00 -1.08
N ALA A 268 35.40 1.82 -0.24
CA ALA A 268 35.27 1.80 1.22
C ALA A 268 35.17 3.20 1.85
N ARG A 269 35.63 4.26 1.17
CA ARG A 269 35.65 5.62 1.69
C ARG A 269 34.26 6.27 1.66
N ALA A 270 33.85 6.84 2.79
CA ALA A 270 32.65 7.67 2.85
C ALA A 270 32.93 9.08 2.27
N PRO A 271 31.98 9.67 1.52
CA PRO A 271 32.15 11.00 0.93
C PRO A 271 32.26 12.11 1.98
N ALA A 272 31.47 12.03 3.06
CA ALA A 272 31.54 12.92 4.22
C ALA A 272 31.29 12.17 5.54
N PRO A 273 31.62 12.76 6.70
CA PRO A 273 31.28 12.20 8.01
C PRO A 273 29.76 11.96 8.12
N GLY A 274 29.38 10.74 8.52
CA GLY A 274 27.98 10.34 8.64
C GLY A 274 27.34 9.79 7.36
N GLU A 275 27.99 9.95 6.20
CA GLU A 275 27.50 9.39 4.94
C GLU A 275 27.96 7.93 4.73
N TRP A 276 27.24 7.22 3.88
CA TRP A 276 27.58 5.86 3.49
C TRP A 276 28.62 5.84 2.37
N SER A 277 29.62 4.97 2.50
CA SER A 277 30.48 4.65 1.36
C SER A 277 29.71 3.80 0.33
N ALA A 278 30.26 3.67 -0.87
CA ALA A 278 29.66 2.85 -1.91
C ALA A 278 29.46 1.38 -1.47
N ARG A 279 30.37 0.84 -0.63
CA ARG A 279 30.20 -0.48 -0.02
C ARG A 279 29.04 -0.56 0.97
N HIS A 280 28.79 0.49 1.75
CA HIS A 280 27.64 0.54 2.67
C HIS A 280 26.33 0.59 1.89
N VAL A 281 26.29 1.30 0.77
CA VAL A 281 25.11 1.30 -0.11
C VAL A 281 24.85 -0.10 -0.69
N LEU A 282 25.88 -0.80 -1.19
CA LEU A 282 25.70 -2.21 -1.64
C LEU A 282 25.25 -3.13 -0.50
N ALA A 283 25.83 -2.98 0.70
CA ALA A 283 25.44 -3.75 1.87
C ALA A 283 23.98 -3.49 2.28
N HIS A 284 23.50 -2.25 2.12
CA HIS A 284 22.10 -1.88 2.33
C HIS A 284 21.18 -2.57 1.35
N LEU A 285 21.51 -2.55 0.05
CA LEU A 285 20.71 -3.25 -0.97
C LEU A 285 20.62 -4.76 -0.69
N ILE A 286 21.72 -5.41 -0.29
CA ILE A 286 21.72 -6.83 0.10
C ILE A 286 20.84 -7.06 1.33
N ALA A 287 20.93 -6.19 2.35
CA ALA A 287 20.16 -6.32 3.57
C ALA A 287 18.65 -6.18 3.31
N GLU A 288 18.26 -5.26 2.42
CA GLU A 288 16.86 -5.04 2.06
C GLU A 288 16.29 -6.14 1.17
N GLU A 289 17.06 -6.72 0.25
CA GLU A 289 16.62 -7.94 -0.48
C GLU A 289 16.32 -9.10 0.50
N ARG A 290 17.15 -9.28 1.54
CA ARG A 290 16.89 -10.30 2.57
C ARG A 290 15.65 -9.99 3.40
N ASN A 291 15.38 -8.72 3.68
CA ASN A 291 14.13 -8.32 4.35
C ASN A 291 12.93 -8.61 3.45
N LEU A 292 13.07 -8.36 2.14
CA LEU A 292 12.05 -8.65 1.15
C LEU A 292 11.71 -10.14 1.13
N HIS A 293 12.69 -11.05 1.19
CA HIS A 293 12.43 -12.49 1.24
C HIS A 293 11.55 -12.89 2.42
N THR A 294 11.86 -12.37 3.62
CA THR A 294 11.02 -12.57 4.81
C THR A 294 9.62 -12.01 4.58
N TRP A 295 9.51 -10.79 4.07
CA TRP A 295 8.20 -10.18 3.81
C TRP A 295 7.37 -10.96 2.76
N LEU A 296 8.00 -11.44 1.67
CA LEU A 296 7.35 -12.25 0.65
C LEU A 296 6.77 -13.53 1.25
N THR A 297 7.58 -14.26 2.03
CA THR A 297 7.14 -15.51 2.65
C THR A 297 6.05 -15.30 3.71
N ASP A 298 6.15 -14.24 4.52
CA ASP A 298 5.11 -13.86 5.48
C ASP A 298 3.80 -13.47 4.79
N MET A 299 3.87 -12.75 3.65
CA MET A 299 2.70 -12.37 2.88
C MET A 299 2.02 -13.59 2.25
N ILE A 300 2.79 -14.53 1.71
CA ILE A 300 2.29 -15.81 1.17
C ILE A 300 1.55 -16.58 2.27
N ALA A 301 2.18 -16.70 3.44
CA ALA A 301 1.61 -17.37 4.62
C ALA A 301 0.43 -16.60 5.25
N GLY A 302 0.23 -15.33 4.89
CA GLY A 302 -0.82 -14.49 5.46
C GLY A 302 -0.53 -14.00 6.89
N ASN A 303 0.73 -14.02 7.30
CA ASN A 303 1.26 -13.61 8.60
C ASN A 303 2.04 -12.29 8.53
N GLU A 304 1.66 -11.39 7.63
CA GLU A 304 2.38 -10.13 7.41
C GLU A 304 2.52 -9.34 8.73
N PRO A 305 3.77 -9.17 9.23
CA PRO A 305 4.03 -8.52 10.50
C PRO A 305 3.69 -7.04 10.46
N TRP A 306 3.48 -6.46 11.65
CA TRP A 306 3.31 -5.03 11.83
C TRP A 306 4.59 -4.44 12.39
N TYR A 307 5.28 -3.62 11.61
CA TYR A 307 6.51 -2.96 12.03
C TYR A 307 6.15 -1.58 12.61
N GLU A 308 6.49 -1.35 13.87
CA GLU A 308 6.20 -0.07 14.55
C GLU A 308 6.96 1.12 13.94
N ARG A 309 8.12 0.86 13.32
CA ARG A 309 8.93 1.80 12.54
C ARG A 309 9.78 1.04 11.51
N GLU A 310 10.14 1.70 10.42
CA GLU A 310 11.39 1.38 9.73
C GLU A 310 12.53 1.61 10.72
N THR A 311 13.09 0.53 11.26
CA THR A 311 14.42 0.61 11.85
C THR A 311 15.37 0.81 10.67
N GLY A 312 15.68 2.06 10.35
CA GLY A 312 16.64 2.38 9.29
C GLY A 312 17.89 1.51 9.43
N ALA A 313 18.55 1.21 8.30
CA ALA A 313 19.63 0.24 8.20
C ALA A 313 20.58 0.31 9.41
N LEU A 314 20.43 -0.65 10.32
CA LEU A 314 21.21 -0.71 11.56
C LEU A 314 22.67 -0.78 11.13
N ARG A 315 23.48 0.26 11.43
CA ARG A 315 24.86 0.36 10.91
C ARG A 315 25.68 -0.91 11.13
N ILE A 316 25.48 -1.55 12.28
CA ILE A 316 26.07 -2.85 12.64
C ILE A 316 25.76 -3.97 11.63
N ARG A 317 24.55 -4.00 11.04
CA ARG A 317 24.17 -4.99 10.01
C ARG A 317 24.92 -4.72 8.71
N LEU A 318 25.04 -3.45 8.30
CA LEU A 318 25.80 -3.10 7.09
C LEU A 318 27.28 -3.45 7.24
N ASP A 319 27.87 -3.10 8.39
CA ASP A 319 29.26 -3.44 8.69
C ASP A 319 29.46 -4.96 8.70
N ALA A 320 28.52 -5.73 9.25
CA ALA A 320 28.57 -7.20 9.24
C ALA A 320 28.51 -7.78 7.81
N VAL A 321 27.66 -7.23 6.94
CA VAL A 321 27.61 -7.63 5.51
C VAL A 321 28.94 -7.31 4.83
N ILE A 322 29.50 -6.12 5.01
CA ILE A 322 30.81 -5.75 4.43
C ILE A 322 31.92 -6.68 4.95
N ASN A 323 31.92 -7.01 6.23
CA ASN A 323 32.94 -7.91 6.80
C ASN A 323 32.80 -9.34 6.27
N GLY A 324 31.59 -9.81 6.00
CA GLY A 324 31.33 -11.11 5.38
C GLY A 324 31.67 -11.15 3.88
N PHE A 325 31.54 -10.02 3.19
CA PHE A 325 31.79 -9.86 1.75
C PHE A 325 32.77 -8.69 1.51
N PRO A 326 34.07 -8.88 1.74
CA PRO A 326 35.03 -7.78 1.94
C PRO A 326 35.43 -7.00 0.68
N THR A 327 35.01 -7.45 -0.51
CA THR A 327 35.33 -6.79 -1.79
C THR A 327 34.07 -6.31 -2.49
N VAL A 328 34.19 -5.28 -3.33
CA VAL A 328 33.08 -4.81 -4.17
C VAL A 328 32.53 -5.94 -5.03
N GLN A 329 33.40 -6.76 -5.61
CA GLN A 329 32.97 -7.90 -6.42
C GLN A 329 32.18 -8.93 -5.61
N ALA A 330 32.57 -9.19 -4.35
CA ALA A 330 31.84 -10.09 -3.47
C ALA A 330 30.45 -9.52 -3.13
N LEU A 331 30.35 -8.23 -2.83
CA LEU A 331 29.07 -7.56 -2.56
C LEU A 331 28.15 -7.57 -3.79
N LEU A 332 28.65 -7.22 -4.98
CA LEU A 332 27.86 -7.27 -6.22
C LEU A 332 27.38 -8.70 -6.54
N THR A 333 28.22 -9.70 -6.28
CA THR A 333 27.85 -11.10 -6.48
C THR A 333 26.79 -11.53 -5.48
N GLU A 334 26.90 -11.12 -4.23
CA GLU A 334 25.93 -11.43 -3.18
C GLU A 334 24.58 -10.75 -3.45
N LEU A 335 24.56 -9.48 -3.86
CA LEU A 335 23.33 -8.80 -4.26
C LEU A 335 22.60 -9.58 -5.36
N LYS A 336 23.32 -9.95 -6.44
CA LYS A 336 22.76 -10.75 -7.55
C LYS A 336 22.21 -12.10 -7.11
N ARG A 337 22.82 -12.75 -6.10
CA ARG A 337 22.29 -14.01 -5.55
C ARG A 337 20.96 -13.80 -4.83
N ASN A 338 20.85 -12.74 -4.02
CA ASN A 338 19.61 -12.43 -3.31
C ASN A 338 18.50 -12.01 -4.29
N GLU A 339 18.82 -11.24 -5.33
CA GLU A 339 17.86 -10.88 -6.38
C GLU A 339 17.41 -12.11 -7.21
N ALA A 340 18.32 -13.05 -7.48
CA ALA A 340 17.98 -14.31 -8.15
C ALA A 340 17.05 -15.18 -7.27
N GLU A 341 17.28 -15.21 -5.96
CA GLU A 341 16.37 -15.83 -5.00
C GLU A 341 15.01 -15.13 -4.98
N THR A 342 14.96 -13.79 -5.03
CA THR A 342 13.72 -13.02 -5.17
C THR A 342 12.94 -13.47 -6.41
N VAL A 343 13.58 -13.56 -7.58
CA VAL A 343 12.94 -14.04 -8.81
C VAL A 343 12.47 -15.50 -8.68
N ALA A 344 13.25 -16.36 -8.02
CA ALA A 344 12.86 -17.75 -7.77
C ALA A 344 11.64 -17.86 -6.85
N LEU A 345 11.57 -17.05 -5.79
CA LEU A 345 10.41 -16.94 -4.90
C LEU A 345 9.16 -16.48 -5.66
N LEU A 346 9.30 -15.51 -6.57
CA LEU A 346 8.19 -15.06 -7.41
C LEU A 346 7.69 -16.17 -8.34
N ASN A 347 8.59 -16.89 -9.01
CA ASN A 347 8.20 -18.04 -9.85
C ASN A 347 7.59 -19.20 -9.06
N ALA A 348 7.92 -19.30 -7.76
CA ALA A 348 7.40 -20.33 -6.88
C ALA A 348 6.10 -19.92 -6.14
N LEU A 349 5.51 -18.76 -6.47
CA LEU A 349 4.25 -18.33 -5.86
C LEU A 349 3.16 -19.38 -6.10
N PRO A 350 2.49 -19.89 -5.05
CA PRO A 350 1.41 -20.85 -5.20
C PRO A 350 0.23 -20.26 -6.00
N ASP A 351 -0.43 -21.06 -6.84
CA ASP A 351 -1.65 -20.68 -7.57
C ASP A 351 -2.75 -20.16 -6.62
N GLU A 352 -2.87 -20.76 -5.44
CA GLU A 352 -3.77 -20.33 -4.37
C GLU A 352 -3.46 -18.90 -3.87
N PHE A 353 -2.20 -18.47 -3.89
CA PHE A 353 -1.83 -17.11 -3.56
C PHE A 353 -2.18 -16.15 -4.70
N VAL A 354 -1.88 -16.52 -5.94
CA VAL A 354 -2.23 -15.71 -7.14
C VAL A 354 -3.76 -15.56 -7.29
N ALA A 355 -4.53 -16.54 -6.83
CA ALA A 355 -5.99 -16.50 -6.77
C ALA A 355 -6.52 -15.50 -5.71
N ARG A 356 -5.75 -15.20 -4.66
CA ARG A 356 -6.07 -14.15 -3.67
C ARG A 356 -5.76 -12.77 -4.27
N LYS A 357 -6.66 -12.28 -5.13
CA LYS A 357 -6.44 -11.06 -5.94
C LYS A 357 -6.00 -9.83 -5.16
N GLY A 358 -6.55 -9.58 -3.96
CA GLY A 358 -6.10 -8.51 -3.07
C GLY A 358 -4.63 -8.63 -2.65
N SER A 359 -4.28 -9.78 -2.07
CA SER A 359 -2.90 -10.07 -1.63
C SER A 359 -1.92 -10.07 -2.80
N TYR A 360 -2.27 -10.75 -3.90
CA TYR A 360 -1.42 -10.83 -5.09
C TYR A 360 -1.19 -9.47 -5.72
N ARG A 361 -2.22 -8.62 -5.85
CA ARG A 361 -2.07 -7.27 -6.39
C ARG A 361 -1.14 -6.41 -5.53
N ARG A 362 -1.29 -6.45 -4.19
CA ARG A 362 -0.39 -5.75 -3.27
C ARG A 362 1.06 -6.23 -3.43
N LEU A 363 1.28 -7.54 -3.55
CA LEU A 363 2.61 -8.12 -3.80
C LEU A 363 3.17 -7.66 -5.14
N ALA A 364 2.42 -7.84 -6.22
CA ALA A 364 2.84 -7.51 -7.56
C ALA A 364 3.18 -6.03 -7.72
N LEU A 365 2.36 -5.11 -7.18
CA LEU A 365 2.65 -3.67 -7.24
C LEU A 365 3.97 -3.34 -6.54
N ARG A 366 4.24 -3.90 -5.35
CA ARG A 366 5.52 -3.70 -4.66
C ARG A 366 6.68 -4.25 -5.48
N MET A 367 6.53 -5.44 -6.04
CA MET A 367 7.60 -6.08 -6.82
C MET A 367 7.89 -5.37 -8.14
N LEU A 368 6.89 -4.78 -8.79
CA LEU A 368 7.10 -4.00 -10.01
C LEU A 368 7.94 -2.74 -9.78
N SER A 369 7.84 -2.11 -8.60
CA SER A 369 8.66 -0.94 -8.24
C SER A 369 9.95 -1.31 -7.51
N TRP A 370 10.04 -2.50 -6.92
CA TRP A 370 11.14 -2.86 -6.03
C TRP A 370 12.54 -2.71 -6.65
N PRO A 371 12.82 -3.15 -7.90
CA PRO A 371 14.13 -2.95 -8.50
C PRO A 371 14.54 -1.47 -8.69
N ASP A 372 13.59 -0.54 -8.67
CA ASP A 372 13.87 0.89 -8.82
C ASP A 372 14.57 1.46 -7.56
N HIS A 373 14.43 0.82 -6.39
CA HIS A 373 15.15 1.18 -5.15
C HIS A 373 16.68 1.14 -5.33
N ALA A 374 17.21 0.09 -5.98
CA ALA A 374 18.64 0.00 -6.28
C ALA A 374 19.07 1.10 -7.27
N ARG A 375 18.18 1.50 -8.19
CA ARG A 375 18.44 2.57 -9.16
C ARG A 375 18.48 3.95 -8.49
N GLU A 376 17.61 4.20 -7.51
CA GLU A 376 17.62 5.44 -6.71
C GLU A 376 18.95 5.64 -5.98
N HIS A 377 19.57 4.55 -5.53
CA HIS A 377 20.89 4.58 -4.88
C HIS A 377 22.09 4.68 -5.85
N LEU A 378 21.88 4.56 -7.16
CA LEU A 378 22.98 4.62 -8.15
C LEU A 378 23.69 5.99 -8.13
N GLY A 379 22.93 7.08 -7.97
CA GLY A 379 23.49 8.43 -7.84
C GLY A 379 24.39 8.57 -6.62
N GLN A 380 23.99 7.99 -5.49
CA GLN A 380 24.77 7.97 -4.25
C GLN A 380 26.06 7.16 -4.41
N ILE A 381 26.01 6.00 -5.07
CA ILE A 381 27.20 5.19 -5.38
C ILE A 381 28.17 5.97 -6.27
N ILE A 382 27.68 6.56 -7.37
CA ILE A 382 28.50 7.33 -8.30
C ILE A 382 29.16 8.53 -7.60
N ALA A 383 28.44 9.22 -6.72
CA ALA A 383 29.01 10.31 -5.93
C ALA A 383 30.12 9.79 -5.00
N ALA A 384 29.86 8.73 -4.24
CA ALA A 384 30.81 8.16 -3.30
C ALA A 384 32.11 7.65 -3.96
N VAL A 385 32.04 7.08 -5.17
CA VAL A 385 33.22 6.58 -5.90
C VAL A 385 33.90 7.63 -6.78
N LYS A 386 33.42 8.88 -6.83
CA LYS A 386 34.11 9.99 -7.52
C LYS A 386 35.13 10.67 -6.61
N HIS A 387 34.78 10.87 -5.34
CA HIS A 387 35.64 11.41 -4.27
C HIS A 387 36.69 10.40 -3.80
#